data_AF-A0A0Q8HYT0-F1
#
_entry.id   AF-A0A0Q8HYT0-F1
#
_cell.length_a   1.000
_cell.length_b   1.000
_cell.length_c   1.000
_cell.angle_alpha   90.00
_cell.angle_beta   90.00
_cell.angle_gamma   90.00
#
_symmetry.space_group_name_H-M   'P 1'
#
loop_
_entity.id
_entity.type
_entity.pdbx_description
1 polymer ?
#
loop_
_entity_poly.entity_id
_entity_poly.type
_entity_poly.pdbx_seq_one_letter_code
_entity_poly.pdbx_strand_id
1 'polypeptide(L)'
;MTVSDTRAAVVKVLKARGAKARRGHLRLQVGDLFWYVDPRVTGVGQRATLALEVGCWLPDLPPEPDGGAVDCPLLMDHPVADPVADTGTLLDLLGSIGTLAELRSRLDELTGALVDKRLRALLDA
;
A
#
# COMPACT_ATOMS: atom_id res chain seq x y z
N MET A 1 -12.75 -3.45 -19.84
CA MET A 1 -13.09 -3.36 -18.41
C MET A 1 -13.09 -1.89 -18.04
N THR A 2 -14.13 -1.38 -17.37
CA THR A 2 -14.12 0.03 -16.95
C THR A 2 -13.21 0.21 -15.74
N VAL A 3 -12.74 1.44 -15.49
CA VAL A 3 -11.97 1.75 -14.26
C VAL A 3 -12.76 1.38 -12.99
N SER A 4 -14.09 1.51 -13.03
CA SER A 4 -14.97 1.11 -11.94
C SER A 4 -14.92 -0.40 -11.69
N ASP A 5 -14.99 -1.21 -12.75
CA ASP A 5 -14.91 -2.68 -12.64
C ASP A 5 -13.52 -3.12 -12.16
N THR A 6 -12.46 -2.49 -12.69
CA THR A 6 -11.07 -2.73 -12.26
C THR A 6 -10.92 -2.44 -10.77
N ARG A 7 -11.41 -1.28 -10.30
CA ARG A 7 -11.39 -0.91 -8.88
C ARG A 7 -12.14 -1.91 -8.01
N ALA A 8 -13.32 -2.37 -8.45
CA ALA A 8 -14.10 -3.36 -7.72
C ALA A 8 -13.36 -4.71 -7.60
N ALA A 9 -12.69 -5.15 -8.67
CA ALA A 9 -11.88 -6.37 -8.66
C ALA A 9 -10.70 -6.26 -7.67
N VAL A 10 -9.97 -5.14 -7.68
CA VAL A 10 -8.88 -4.86 -6.72
C VAL A 10 -9.39 -4.89 -5.28
N VAL A 11 -10.48 -4.17 -4.98
CA VAL A 11 -11.07 -4.14 -3.63
C VAL A 11 -11.50 -5.55 -3.18
N LYS A 12 -12.02 -6.37 -4.10
CA LYS A 12 -12.39 -7.76 -3.80
C LYS A 12 -11.16 -8.58 -3.39
N VAL A 13 -10.03 -8.46 -4.12
CA VAL A 13 -8.78 -9.14 -3.78
C VAL A 13 -8.24 -8.66 -2.42
N LEU A 14 -8.20 -7.34 -2.19
CA LEU A 14 -7.75 -6.75 -0.92
C LEU A 14 -8.54 -7.30 0.27
N LYS A 15 -9.87 -7.28 0.18
CA LYS A 15 -10.75 -7.81 1.25
C LYS A 15 -10.58 -9.31 1.44
N ALA A 16 -10.44 -10.08 0.36
CA ALA A 16 -10.21 -11.52 0.43
C ALA A 16 -8.86 -11.86 1.11
N ARG A 17 -7.87 -10.97 1.00
CA ARG A 17 -6.57 -11.06 1.70
C ARG A 17 -6.57 -10.44 3.10
N GLY A 18 -7.74 -10.03 3.62
CA GLY A 18 -7.89 -9.58 5.01
C GLY A 18 -7.79 -8.08 5.23
N ALA A 19 -7.75 -7.25 4.17
CA ALA A 19 -7.76 -5.81 4.32
C ALA A 19 -9.06 -5.33 4.96
N LYS A 20 -8.96 -4.49 5.99
CA LYS A 20 -10.10 -3.94 6.73
C LYS A 20 -10.16 -2.43 6.55
N ALA A 21 -11.38 -1.90 6.55
CA ALA A 21 -11.58 -0.47 6.48
C ALA A 21 -11.12 0.20 7.78
N ARG A 22 -10.33 1.26 7.67
CA ARG A 22 -9.91 2.14 8.76
C ARG A 22 -9.96 3.58 8.26
N ARG A 23 -10.81 4.41 8.87
CA ARG A 23 -11.00 5.82 8.50
C ARG A 23 -11.29 6.07 7.01
N GLY A 24 -11.91 5.10 6.33
CA GLY A 24 -12.23 5.19 4.90
C GLY A 24 -11.22 4.50 3.97
N HIS A 25 -10.11 4.00 4.51
CA HIS A 25 -9.00 3.40 3.76
C HIS A 25 -8.88 1.91 4.03
N LEU A 26 -8.35 1.14 3.07
CA LEU A 26 -8.12 -0.29 3.25
C LEU A 26 -6.75 -0.52 3.86
N ARG A 27 -6.73 -1.20 5.01
CA ARG A 27 -5.52 -1.46 5.78
C ARG A 27 -5.33 -2.95 6.04
N LEU A 28 -4.10 -3.41 5.89
CA LEU A 28 -3.62 -4.74 6.26
C LEU A 28 -2.66 -4.60 7.43
N GLN A 29 -2.75 -5.50 8.39
CA GLN A 29 -1.73 -5.62 9.43
C GLN A 29 -0.89 -6.86 9.11
N VAL A 30 0.41 -6.69 9.06
CA VAL A 30 1.39 -7.75 8.83
C VAL A 30 2.44 -7.59 9.92
N GLY A 31 2.49 -8.53 10.88
CA GLY A 31 3.32 -8.37 12.09
C GLY A 31 3.03 -7.06 12.82
N ASP A 32 4.07 -6.25 12.95
CA ASP A 32 4.07 -4.93 13.62
C ASP A 32 3.81 -3.77 12.65
N LEU A 33 3.77 -4.05 11.34
CA LEU A 33 3.53 -3.07 10.29
C LEU A 33 2.06 -3.01 9.86
N PHE A 34 1.63 -1.81 9.51
CA PHE A 34 0.32 -1.53 8.96
C PHE A 34 0.46 -0.97 7.55
N TRP A 35 -0.03 -1.73 6.58
CA TRP A 35 -0.03 -1.39 5.17
C TRP A 35 -1.38 -0.81 4.76
N TYR A 36 -1.42 0.42 4.26
CA TYR A 36 -2.59 1.02 3.62
C TYR A 36 -2.48 0.78 2.11
N VAL A 37 -3.54 0.28 1.48
CA VAL A 37 -3.53 -0.07 0.05
C VAL A 37 -4.84 0.38 -0.58
N ASP A 38 -4.81 1.54 -1.23
CA ASP A 38 -6.01 2.17 -1.78
C ASP A 38 -5.94 2.27 -3.31
N PRO A 39 -6.98 1.83 -4.04
CA PRO A 39 -7.04 1.99 -5.48
C PRO A 39 -7.30 3.45 -5.85
N ARG A 40 -6.34 4.05 -6.57
CA ARG A 40 -6.37 5.42 -7.06
C ARG A 40 -6.49 5.45 -8.58
N VAL A 41 -7.39 6.29 -9.08
CA VAL A 41 -7.52 6.55 -10.52
C VAL A 41 -6.51 7.63 -10.90
N THR A 42 -5.74 7.36 -11.95
CA THR A 42 -4.77 8.31 -12.50
C THR A 42 -5.19 8.68 -13.93
N GLY A 43 -5.04 9.96 -14.30
CA GLY A 43 -5.47 10.47 -15.60
C GLY A 43 -6.96 10.79 -15.71
N VAL A 44 -7.44 11.03 -16.93
CA VAL A 44 -8.81 11.48 -17.23
C VAL A 44 -9.42 10.76 -18.42
N GLY A 45 -10.75 10.60 -18.40
CA GLY A 45 -11.52 10.04 -19.51
C GLY A 45 -11.15 8.58 -19.84
N GLN A 46 -11.16 8.23 -21.13
CA GLN A 46 -10.90 6.87 -21.60
C GLN A 46 -9.43 6.41 -21.41
N ARG A 47 -8.53 7.33 -21.04
CA ARG A 47 -7.12 7.03 -20.76
C ARG A 47 -6.83 6.90 -19.26
N ALA A 48 -7.85 7.01 -18.41
CA ALA A 48 -7.67 6.83 -16.99
C ALA A 48 -7.21 5.40 -16.68
N THR A 49 -6.15 5.27 -15.90
CA THR A 49 -5.62 3.99 -15.43
C THR A 49 -5.80 3.87 -13.92
N LEU A 50 -5.59 2.67 -13.40
CA LEU A 50 -5.64 2.41 -11.96
C LEU A 50 -4.21 2.17 -11.45
N ALA A 51 -3.90 2.77 -10.31
CA ALA A 51 -2.74 2.45 -9.51
C ALA A 51 -3.20 2.10 -8.08
N LEU A 52 -2.37 1.37 -7.35
CA LEU A 52 -2.50 1.18 -5.92
C LEU A 52 -1.58 2.17 -5.22
N GLU A 53 -2.17 3.09 -4.47
CA GLU A 53 -1.43 3.92 -3.54
C GLU A 53 -1.19 3.09 -2.27
N VAL A 54 0.09 2.84 -1.96
CA VAL A 54 0.52 1.95 -0.89
C VAL A 54 1.31 2.75 0.15
N GLY A 55 0.86 2.69 1.39
CA GLY A 55 1.55 3.30 2.51
C GLY A 55 1.93 2.29 3.59
N CYS A 56 3.03 2.52 4.30
CA CYS A 56 3.39 1.74 5.49
C CYS A 56 3.53 2.64 6.71
N TRP A 57 2.91 2.21 7.80
CA TRP A 57 2.98 2.84 9.12
C TRP A 57 3.28 1.81 10.20
N LEU A 58 3.91 2.27 11.29
CA LEU A 58 4.16 1.50 12.49
C LEU A 58 3.88 2.35 13.74
N PRO A 59 3.45 1.75 14.87
CA PRO A 59 3.07 2.46 16.09
C PRO A 59 4.15 3.39 16.66
N ASP A 60 5.43 3.09 16.42
CA ASP A 60 6.57 3.91 16.87
C ASP A 60 6.67 5.26 16.15
N LEU A 61 5.88 5.47 15.09
CA LEU A 61 5.78 6.74 14.35
C LEU A 61 4.38 7.35 14.51
N PRO A 62 3.97 7.79 15.72
CA PRO A 62 2.68 8.43 15.89
C PRO A 62 2.62 9.80 15.17
N PRO A 63 1.41 10.25 14.77
CA PRO A 63 0.11 9.59 14.95
C PRO A 63 -0.17 8.49 13.91
N GLU A 64 -1.19 7.66 14.16
CA GLU A 64 -1.74 6.77 13.11
C GLU A 64 -2.32 7.62 11.97
N PRO A 65 -2.03 7.28 10.69
CA PRO A 65 -2.53 8.00 9.52
C PRO A 65 -4.05 8.19 9.52
N ASP A 66 -4.50 9.40 9.19
CA ASP A 66 -5.91 9.74 9.02
C ASP A 66 -6.34 9.58 7.55
N GLY A 67 -5.52 10.08 6.62
CA GLY A 67 -5.75 10.07 5.17
C GLY A 67 -5.26 8.82 4.43
N GLY A 68 -4.99 7.72 5.14
CA GLY A 68 -4.59 6.46 4.53
C GLY A 68 -3.14 6.44 4.07
N ALA A 69 -2.90 5.94 2.86
CA ALA A 69 -1.55 5.72 2.33
C ALA A 69 -0.73 7.03 2.21
N VAL A 70 -1.33 8.12 1.73
CA VAL A 70 -0.63 9.42 1.54
C VAL A 70 -0.04 10.00 2.83
N ASP A 71 -0.62 9.67 3.99
CA ASP A 71 -0.17 10.15 5.30
C ASP A 71 0.86 9.20 5.95
N CYS A 72 1.20 8.10 5.29
CA CYS A 72 2.13 7.11 5.82
C CYS A 72 3.59 7.57 5.67
N PRO A 73 4.47 7.22 6.64
CA PRO A 73 5.92 7.47 6.55
C PRO A 73 6.61 6.81 5.35
N LEU A 74 6.05 5.73 4.82
CA LEU A 74 6.42 5.18 3.52
C LEU A 74 5.22 5.33 2.58
N LEU A 75 5.48 5.77 1.34
CA LEU A 75 4.47 5.91 0.28
C LEU A 75 5.04 5.44 -1.06
N MET A 76 4.26 4.66 -1.81
CA MET A 76 4.56 4.32 -3.21
C MET A 76 3.29 4.16 -4.03
N ASP A 77 3.41 4.32 -5.35
CA ASP A 77 2.37 3.95 -6.30
C ASP A 77 2.76 2.66 -7.03
N HIS A 78 1.89 1.67 -7.01
CA HIS A 78 2.05 0.43 -7.78
C HIS A 78 1.10 0.44 -8.99
N PRO A 79 1.62 0.39 -10.23
CA PRO A 79 0.76 0.36 -11.41
C PRO A 79 -0.04 -0.94 -11.46
N VAL A 80 -1.29 -0.88 -11.93
CA VAL A 80 -2.17 -2.05 -12.06
C VAL A 80 -2.63 -2.20 -13.50
N ALA A 81 -2.03 -3.15 -14.22
CA ALA A 81 -2.44 -3.55 -15.56
C ALA A 81 -3.44 -4.72 -15.48
N ASP A 82 -3.15 -5.73 -14.66
CA ASP A 82 -4.06 -6.81 -14.28
C ASP A 82 -4.54 -6.62 -12.82
N PRO A 83 -5.81 -6.23 -12.58
CA PRO A 83 -6.30 -5.94 -11.24
C PRO A 83 -6.24 -7.12 -10.27
N VAL A 84 -6.27 -8.35 -10.75
CA VAL A 84 -6.26 -9.52 -9.87
C VAL A 84 -4.83 -10.00 -9.64
N ALA A 85 -4.07 -10.18 -10.72
CA ALA A 85 -2.71 -10.72 -10.64
C ALA A 85 -1.73 -9.72 -10.00
N ASP A 86 -1.77 -8.44 -10.39
CA ASP A 86 -0.84 -7.43 -9.89
C ASP A 86 -1.12 -7.13 -8.42
N THR A 87 -2.40 -6.96 -8.06
CA THR A 87 -2.81 -6.81 -6.65
C THR A 87 -2.40 -8.04 -5.83
N GLY A 88 -2.61 -9.25 -6.34
CA GLY A 88 -2.21 -10.47 -5.65
C GLY A 88 -0.71 -10.51 -5.37
N THR A 89 0.10 -10.24 -6.39
CA THR A 89 1.56 -10.22 -6.30
C THR A 89 2.05 -9.18 -5.32
N LEU A 90 1.51 -7.95 -5.38
CA LEU A 90 1.81 -6.90 -4.41
C LEU A 90 1.47 -7.34 -2.99
N LEU A 91 0.30 -7.92 -2.76
CA LEU A 91 -0.11 -8.34 -1.43
C LEU A 91 0.70 -9.50 -0.87
N ASP A 92 1.19 -10.40 -1.73
CA ASP A 92 2.13 -11.45 -1.32
C ASP A 92 3.49 -10.85 -0.89
N LEU A 93 3.97 -9.82 -1.60
CA LEU A 93 5.15 -9.04 -1.18
C LEU A 93 4.91 -8.35 0.17
N LEU A 94 3.86 -7.53 0.31
CA LEU A 94 3.57 -6.81 1.55
C LEU A 94 3.32 -7.76 2.73
N GLY A 95 2.64 -8.89 2.48
CA GLY A 95 2.38 -9.94 3.47
C GLY A 95 3.62 -10.64 4.00
N SER A 96 4.75 -10.50 3.30
CA SER A 96 6.06 -11.03 3.70
C SER A 96 6.99 -9.99 4.33
N ILE A 97 6.49 -8.76 4.57
CA ILE A 97 7.21 -7.67 5.23
C ILE A 97 6.37 -7.24 6.45
N GLY A 98 6.65 -7.84 7.60
CA GLY A 98 5.89 -7.63 8.83
C GLY A 98 6.64 -6.90 9.94
N THR A 99 7.94 -6.66 9.76
CA THR A 99 8.80 -6.03 10.75
C THR A 99 9.66 -4.93 10.12
N LEU A 100 10.17 -4.03 10.96
CA LEU A 100 11.08 -2.97 10.51
C LEU A 100 12.38 -3.53 9.89
N ALA A 101 12.89 -4.66 10.41
CA ALA A 101 14.09 -5.32 9.90
C ALA A 101 13.86 -5.89 8.48
N GLU A 102 12.73 -6.57 8.27
CA GLU A 102 12.33 -7.05 6.94
C GLU A 102 12.16 -5.88 5.97
N LEU A 103 11.48 -4.81 6.40
CA LEU A 103 11.28 -3.61 5.60
C LEU A 103 12.62 -2.98 5.19
N ARG A 104 13.58 -2.88 6.10
CA ARG A 104 14.94 -2.40 5.81
C ARG A 104 15.62 -3.26 4.75
N SER A 105 15.57 -4.59 4.91
CA SER A 105 16.27 -5.52 4.02
C SER A 105 15.68 -5.62 2.63
N ARG A 106 14.40 -5.24 2.46
CA ARG A 106 13.63 -5.42 1.22
C ARG A 106 13.11 -4.11 0.64
N LEU A 107 13.60 -2.97 1.11
CA LEU A 107 13.16 -1.66 0.66
C LEU A 107 13.34 -1.49 -0.86
N ASP A 108 14.38 -2.08 -1.44
CA ASP A 108 14.67 -2.02 -2.88
C ASP A 108 13.62 -2.77 -3.73
N GLU A 109 12.87 -3.71 -3.15
CA GLU A 109 11.74 -4.37 -3.82
C GLU A 109 10.51 -3.44 -3.92
N LEU A 110 10.44 -2.40 -3.07
CA LEU A 110 9.40 -1.37 -3.09
C LEU A 110 9.80 -0.25 -4.05
N THR A 111 9.81 -0.56 -5.34
CA THR A 111 10.26 0.36 -6.39
C THR A 111 9.50 1.69 -6.34
N GLY A 112 10.25 2.79 -6.25
CA GLY A 112 9.67 4.14 -6.19
C GLY A 112 9.16 4.57 -4.80
N ALA A 113 9.41 3.77 -3.75
CA ALA A 113 9.02 4.13 -2.40
C ALA A 113 9.71 5.41 -1.90
N LEU A 114 8.88 6.36 -1.49
CA LEU A 114 9.27 7.54 -0.75
C LEU A 114 9.25 7.18 0.73
N VAL A 115 10.33 7.46 1.43
CA VAL A 115 10.48 7.20 2.86
C VAL A 115 10.75 8.53 3.55
N ASP A 116 9.90 8.87 4.50
CA ASP A 116 10.04 10.09 5.28
C ASP A 116 11.28 10.06 6.18
N LYS A 117 11.62 11.23 6.74
CA LYS A 117 12.82 11.37 7.58
C LYS A 117 12.75 10.53 8.86
N ARG A 118 11.55 10.33 9.44
CA ARG A 118 11.38 9.65 10.73
C ARG A 118 11.53 8.15 10.58
N LEU A 119 10.90 7.57 9.56
CA LEU A 119 11.07 6.16 9.21
C LEU A 119 12.50 5.89 8.76
N ARG A 120 13.12 6.78 7.98
CA ARG A 120 14.53 6.65 7.62
C ARG A 120 15.43 6.51 8.86
N ALA A 121 15.23 7.36 9.87
CA ALA A 121 16.00 7.30 11.12
C ALA A 121 15.83 5.96 11.86
N LEU A 122 14.64 5.36 11.82
CA LEU A 122 14.40 4.04 12.40
C LEU A 122 15.04 2.91 11.60
N LEU A 123 15.03 3.01 10.27
CA LEU A 123 15.64 2.02 9.37
C LEU A 123 17.17 2.02 9.47
N ASP A 124 17.78 3.17 9.79
CA ASP A 124 19.24 3.32 9.88
C ASP A 124 19.80 2.98 11.27
N ALA A 125 18.95 2.89 12.29
CA ALA A 125 19.29 2.47 13.65
C ALA A 125 19.74 0.99 13.71
#